data_AF-A0A9D9DFL4-F1
#
_entry.id   AF-A0A9D9DFL4-F1
#
_cell.length_a   1.000
_cell.length_b   1.000
_cell.length_c   1.000
_cell.angle_alpha   90.00
_cell.angle_beta   90.00
_cell.angle_gamma   90.00
#
_symmetry.space_group_name_H-M   'P 1'
#
loop_
_entity.id
_entity.type
_entity.pdbx_description
1 polymer ?
#
loop_
_entity_poly.entity_id
_entity_poly.type
_entity_poly.pdbx_seq_one_letter_code
_entity_poly.pdbx_strand_id
1 'polypeptide(L)'
;MVLPDQVYDEISKVAYLKRRVDSLMRGGRLRKEGISLNGEDLSLYFELTSGSRFLPVIGKGEAAGIVLAKSHDGILASNNLRDVKRYVRKFGLKHITTAEILYLAVRKGVIAFDEACQSWSVMLSKKRKLPFKTFAEYSKYVESMVKEEWKNSAIGLFFDCK
;
A
#
# COMPACT_ATOMS: atom_id res chain seq x y z
N MET A 1 -6.23 9.74 3.87
CA MET A 1 -5.56 9.00 2.78
C MET A 1 -5.97 9.63 1.44
N VAL A 2 -5.10 9.60 0.44
CA VAL A 2 -5.38 10.09 -0.91
C VAL A 2 -5.64 8.90 -1.84
N LEU A 3 -6.69 8.98 -2.65
CA LEU A 3 -6.98 8.04 -3.74
C LEU A 3 -6.85 8.80 -5.08
N PRO A 4 -5.95 8.40 -5.98
CA PRO A 4 -5.88 9.03 -7.29
C PRO A 4 -7.20 8.88 -8.07
N ASP A 5 -7.60 9.90 -8.81
CA ASP A 5 -8.81 9.88 -9.66
C ASP A 5 -8.85 8.64 -10.56
N GLN A 6 -7.72 8.31 -11.21
CA GLN A 6 -7.59 7.17 -12.10
C GLN A 6 -7.90 5.84 -11.39
N VAL A 7 -7.48 5.70 -10.13
CA VAL A 7 -7.74 4.49 -9.32
C VAL A 7 -9.20 4.46 -8.89
N TYR A 8 -9.78 5.60 -8.51
CA TYR A 8 -11.21 5.68 -8.19
C TYR A 8 -12.08 5.27 -9.37
N ASP A 9 -11.76 5.72 -10.58
CA ASP A 9 -12.51 5.40 -11.80
C ASP A 9 -12.43 3.89 -12.11
N GLU A 10 -11.27 3.27 -11.94
CA GLU A 10 -11.11 1.83 -12.09
C GLU A 10 -11.91 1.04 -11.05
N ILE A 11 -11.83 1.43 -9.77
CA ILE A 11 -12.57 0.79 -8.68
C ILE A 11 -14.10 0.94 -8.87
N SER A 12 -14.53 2.10 -9.38
CA SER A 12 -15.94 2.43 -9.55
C SER A 12 -16.66 1.53 -10.55
N LYS A 13 -15.93 0.82 -11.42
CA LYS A 13 -16.47 -0.22 -12.31
C LYS A 13 -17.06 -1.41 -11.55
N VAL A 14 -16.68 -1.59 -10.28
CA VAL A 14 -17.17 -2.68 -9.42
C VAL A 14 -18.03 -2.10 -8.31
N ALA A 15 -19.35 -2.25 -8.43
CA ALA A 15 -20.33 -1.56 -7.58
C ALA A 15 -20.12 -1.74 -6.07
N TYR A 16 -19.77 -2.96 -5.61
CA TYR A 16 -19.55 -3.20 -4.18
C TYR A 16 -18.28 -2.53 -3.66
N LEU A 17 -17.22 -2.43 -4.49
CA LEU A 17 -15.99 -1.72 -4.12
C LEU A 17 -16.23 -0.22 -4.11
N LYS A 18 -16.94 0.29 -5.11
CA LYS A 18 -17.37 1.70 -5.17
C LYS A 18 -18.10 2.10 -3.88
N ARG A 19 -19.11 1.34 -3.46
CA ARG A 19 -19.86 1.62 -2.21
C ARG A 19 -18.96 1.68 -0.97
N ARG A 20 -17.94 0.81 -0.89
CA ARG A 20 -16.98 0.82 0.22
C ARG A 20 -16.10 2.06 0.20
N VAL A 21 -15.58 2.43 -0.97
CA VAL A 21 -14.76 3.64 -1.16
C VAL A 21 -15.58 4.90 -0.87
N ASP A 22 -16.80 5.01 -1.40
CA ASP A 22 -17.72 6.13 -1.14
C ASP A 22 -18.03 6.28 0.35
N SER A 23 -18.18 5.16 1.08
CA SER A 23 -18.38 5.19 2.53
C SER A 23 -17.16 5.76 3.27
N LEU A 24 -15.95 5.36 2.87
CA LEU A 24 -14.71 5.90 3.44
C LEU A 24 -14.54 7.39 3.13
N MET A 25 -14.97 7.83 1.95
CA MET A 25 -14.95 9.24 1.55
C MET A 25 -15.95 10.07 2.34
N ARG A 26 -17.20 9.62 2.47
CA ARG A 26 -18.22 10.30 3.31
C ARG A 26 -17.80 10.38 4.77
N GLY A 27 -17.08 9.38 5.27
CA GLY A 27 -16.51 9.38 6.62
C GLY A 27 -15.22 10.21 6.77
N GLY A 28 -14.76 10.94 5.75
CA GLY A 28 -13.57 11.79 5.80
C GLY A 28 -12.22 11.06 5.91
N ARG A 29 -12.21 9.71 5.80
CA ARG A 29 -10.99 8.89 5.94
C ARG A 29 -10.18 8.83 4.64
N LEU A 30 -10.86 9.05 3.53
CA LEU A 30 -10.32 9.00 2.17
C LEU A 30 -10.74 10.26 1.43
N ARG A 31 -9.82 10.91 0.73
CA ARG A 31 -10.15 11.93 -0.26
C ARG A 31 -9.67 11.47 -1.63
N LYS A 32 -10.42 11.82 -2.65
CA LYS A 32 -10.02 11.63 -4.04
C LYS A 32 -9.21 12.85 -4.49
N GLU A 33 -8.18 12.64 -5.28
CA GLU A 33 -7.31 13.72 -5.75
C GLU A 33 -6.83 13.45 -7.18
N GLY A 34 -6.85 14.49 -8.00
CA GLY A 34 -6.32 14.46 -9.36
C GLY A 34 -4.84 14.84 -9.38
N ILE A 35 -4.18 14.52 -10.50
CA ILE A 35 -2.81 14.97 -10.74
C ILE A 35 -2.85 16.47 -11.04
N SER A 36 -1.95 17.22 -10.41
CA SER A 36 -1.82 18.65 -10.67
C SER A 36 -1.52 18.90 -12.16
N LEU A 37 -2.13 19.94 -12.72
CA LEU A 37 -1.82 20.41 -14.08
C LEU A 37 -0.54 21.24 -14.13
N ASN A 38 0.23 21.30 -13.03
CA ASN A 38 1.59 21.82 -13.04
C ASN A 38 2.46 20.98 -13.99
N GLY A 39 3.48 21.61 -14.57
CA GLY A 39 4.28 20.97 -15.62
C GLY A 39 4.96 19.69 -15.14
N GLU A 40 5.51 19.69 -13.92
CA GLU A 40 6.32 18.57 -13.43
C GLU A 40 5.53 17.30 -13.14
N ASP A 41 4.36 17.40 -12.49
CA ASP A 41 3.55 16.20 -12.17
C ASP A 41 2.91 15.64 -13.42
N LEU A 42 2.43 16.51 -14.31
CA LEU A 42 1.83 16.12 -15.57
C LEU A 42 2.87 15.48 -16.51
N SER A 43 4.05 16.09 -16.65
CA SER A 43 5.15 15.53 -17.45
C SER A 43 5.60 14.18 -16.91
N LEU A 44 5.73 14.04 -15.58
CA LEU A 44 6.08 12.76 -14.97
C LEU A 44 5.00 11.71 -15.24
N TYR A 45 3.72 12.07 -15.08
CA TYR A 45 2.62 11.15 -15.39
C TYR A 45 2.67 10.64 -16.85
N PHE A 46 2.94 11.54 -17.80
CA PHE A 46 3.12 11.16 -19.20
C PHE A 46 4.36 10.28 -19.41
N GLU A 47 5.51 10.57 -18.80
CA GLU A 47 6.70 9.70 -18.88
C GLU A 47 6.39 8.28 -18.40
N LEU A 48 5.64 8.15 -17.29
CA LEU A 48 5.30 6.86 -16.69
C LEU A 48 4.28 6.06 -17.51
N THR A 49 3.37 6.74 -18.22
CA THR A 49 2.30 6.10 -18.99
C THR A 49 2.63 5.91 -20.47
N SER A 50 3.54 6.69 -21.02
CA SER A 50 4.07 6.54 -22.39
C SER A 50 5.33 5.68 -22.42
N GLY A 51 6.01 5.53 -21.29
CA GLY A 51 7.25 4.77 -21.16
C GLY A 51 8.45 5.50 -21.75
N SER A 52 9.63 4.98 -21.49
CA SER A 52 10.87 5.45 -22.11
C SER A 52 11.80 4.27 -22.40
N ARG A 53 12.89 4.51 -23.12
CA ARG A 53 13.90 3.48 -23.40
C ARG A 53 14.41 2.76 -22.14
N PHE A 54 14.36 3.42 -20.97
CA PHE A 54 14.89 2.90 -19.72
C PHE A 54 13.80 2.51 -18.70
N LEU A 55 12.55 2.88 -18.94
CA LEU A 55 11.45 2.72 -18.00
C LEU A 55 10.24 2.05 -18.64
N PRO A 56 9.80 0.88 -18.11
CA PRO A 56 8.63 0.19 -18.64
C PRO A 56 7.36 0.97 -18.35
N VAL A 57 6.43 0.99 -19.29
CA VAL A 57 5.10 1.57 -19.10
C VAL A 57 4.40 0.92 -17.90
N ILE A 58 3.75 1.74 -17.07
CA ILE A 58 2.89 1.29 -15.98
C ILE A 58 1.44 1.75 -16.17
N GLY A 59 0.54 1.15 -15.41
CA GLY A 59 -0.89 1.50 -15.48
C GLY A 59 -1.15 2.94 -15.07
N LYS A 60 -2.23 3.54 -15.58
CA LYS A 60 -2.64 4.91 -15.25
C LYS A 60 -2.82 5.11 -13.74
N GLY A 61 -3.46 4.15 -13.05
CA GLY A 61 -3.61 4.20 -11.60
C GLY A 61 -2.28 4.14 -10.84
N GLU A 62 -1.32 3.35 -11.31
CA GLU A 62 0.01 3.23 -10.68
C GLU A 62 0.84 4.49 -10.89
N ALA A 63 0.83 5.02 -12.11
CA ALA A 63 1.49 6.27 -12.46
C ALA A 63 0.93 7.42 -11.61
N ALA A 64 -0.39 7.53 -11.50
CA ALA A 64 -1.03 8.56 -10.69
C ALA A 64 -0.67 8.41 -9.19
N GLY A 65 -0.62 7.19 -8.68
CA GLY A 65 -0.17 6.92 -7.31
C GLY A 65 1.28 7.34 -7.05
N ILE A 66 2.19 7.05 -7.98
CA ILE A 66 3.60 7.45 -7.89
C ILE A 66 3.76 8.97 -7.91
N VAL A 67 3.08 9.63 -8.84
CA VAL A 67 3.12 11.10 -8.99
C VAL A 67 2.63 11.76 -7.70
N LEU A 68 1.44 11.41 -7.22
CA LEU A 68 0.90 11.99 -5.99
C LEU A 68 1.76 11.66 -4.76
N ALA A 69 2.30 10.45 -4.65
CA ALA A 69 3.23 10.12 -3.56
C ALA A 69 4.48 10.99 -3.60
N LYS A 70 5.02 11.30 -4.78
CA LYS A 70 6.18 12.19 -4.94
C LYS A 70 5.83 13.63 -4.57
N SER A 71 4.76 14.19 -5.13
CA SER A 71 4.38 15.60 -4.95
C SER A 71 4.04 15.94 -3.50
N HIS A 72 3.57 14.96 -2.73
CA HIS A 72 3.17 15.13 -1.33
C HIS A 72 4.20 14.66 -0.30
N ASP A 73 5.40 14.21 -0.70
CA ASP A 73 6.33 13.43 0.16
C ASP A 73 5.59 12.31 0.94
N GLY A 74 4.66 11.66 0.23
CA GLY A 74 3.76 10.67 0.77
C GLY A 74 4.35 9.25 0.78
N ILE A 75 3.57 8.33 1.36
CA ILE A 75 3.88 6.90 1.33
C ILE A 75 3.00 6.24 0.26
N LEU A 76 3.63 5.61 -0.74
CA LEU A 76 2.93 4.85 -1.75
C LEU A 76 2.46 3.50 -1.18
N ALA A 77 1.15 3.33 -1.04
CA ALA A 77 0.57 2.05 -0.65
C ALA A 77 0.31 1.19 -1.90
N SER A 78 1.13 0.17 -2.15
CA SER A 78 0.94 -0.76 -3.27
C SER A 78 1.40 -2.17 -2.92
N ASN A 79 0.65 -3.16 -3.39
CA ASN A 79 1.08 -4.55 -3.32
C ASN A 79 1.63 -5.07 -4.66
N ASN A 80 1.66 -4.22 -5.71
CA ASN A 80 2.18 -4.58 -7.02
C ASN A 80 3.68 -4.21 -7.15
N LEU A 81 4.51 -4.86 -6.35
CA LEU A 81 5.94 -4.57 -6.26
C LEU A 81 6.68 -4.71 -7.60
N ARG A 82 6.19 -5.55 -8.51
CA ARG A 82 6.82 -5.75 -9.83
C ARG A 82 6.87 -4.43 -10.60
N ASP A 83 5.77 -3.70 -10.59
CA ASP A 83 5.59 -2.54 -11.46
C ASP A 83 6.10 -1.26 -10.76
N VAL A 84 5.93 -1.14 -9.43
CA VAL A 84 6.32 0.09 -8.72
C VAL A 84 7.77 0.10 -8.19
N LYS A 85 8.41 -1.05 -7.95
CA LYS A 85 9.71 -1.10 -7.23
C LYS A 85 10.82 -0.33 -7.93
N ARG A 86 10.87 -0.31 -9.26
CA ARG A 86 11.86 0.47 -10.01
C ARG A 86 11.67 1.97 -9.79
N TYR A 87 10.43 2.44 -9.77
CA TYR A 87 10.08 3.85 -9.57
C TYR A 87 10.25 4.31 -8.13
N VAL A 88 9.85 3.48 -7.17
CA VAL A 88 10.11 3.72 -5.74
C VAL A 88 11.60 3.97 -5.49
N ARG A 89 12.48 3.17 -6.11
CA ARG A 89 13.94 3.38 -6.02
C ARG A 89 14.41 4.61 -6.79
N LYS A 90 13.95 4.80 -8.04
CA LYS A 90 14.35 5.93 -8.90
C LYS A 90 14.05 7.28 -8.24
N PHE A 91 12.89 7.40 -7.59
CA PHE A 91 12.41 8.65 -7.01
C PHE A 91 12.54 8.73 -5.48
N GLY A 92 13.16 7.72 -4.85
CA GLY A 92 13.34 7.69 -3.39
C GLY A 92 12.02 7.69 -2.59
N LEU A 93 10.96 7.08 -3.12
CA LEU A 93 9.64 7.10 -2.49
C LEU A 93 9.61 6.21 -1.25
N LYS A 94 8.84 6.63 -0.24
CA LYS A 94 8.40 5.74 0.83
C LYS A 94 7.31 4.82 0.27
N HIS A 95 7.36 3.54 0.63
CA HIS A 95 6.44 2.54 0.11
C HIS A 95 5.96 1.61 1.24
N ILE A 96 4.70 1.18 1.18
CA ILE A 96 4.13 0.25 2.13
C ILE A 96 3.24 -0.78 1.42
N THR A 97 3.39 -2.05 1.81
CA THR A 97 2.62 -3.20 1.30
C THR A 97 1.41 -3.52 2.17
N THR A 98 0.51 -4.37 1.67
CA THR A 98 -0.62 -4.87 2.48
C THR A 98 -0.16 -5.63 3.73
N ALA A 99 0.94 -6.40 3.63
CA ALA A 99 1.49 -7.13 4.77
C ALA A 99 1.96 -6.16 5.87
N GLU A 100 2.70 -5.11 5.48
CA GLU A 100 3.18 -4.08 6.42
C GLU A 100 2.02 -3.29 7.04
N ILE A 101 1.00 -2.92 6.24
CA ILE A 101 -0.21 -2.26 6.75
C ILE A 101 -0.88 -3.12 7.82
N LEU A 102 -1.01 -4.42 7.58
CA LEU A 102 -1.65 -5.33 8.53
C LEU A 102 -0.86 -5.47 9.83
N TYR A 103 0.47 -5.58 9.73
CA TYR A 103 1.35 -5.60 10.90
C TYR A 103 1.27 -4.28 11.70
N LEU A 104 1.30 -3.13 11.02
CA LEU A 104 1.15 -1.83 11.68
C LEU A 104 -0.22 -1.67 12.34
N ALA A 105 -1.29 -2.23 11.77
CA ALA A 105 -2.62 -2.19 12.36
C ALA A 105 -2.66 -2.94 13.70
N VAL A 106 -2.06 -4.13 13.77
CA VAL A 106 -1.90 -4.90 15.02
C VAL A 106 -1.05 -4.12 16.02
N ARG A 107 0.12 -3.63 15.60
CA ARG A 107 1.04 -2.88 16.46
C ARG A 107 0.44 -1.61 17.05
N LYS A 108 -0.51 -0.99 16.35
CA LYS A 108 -1.24 0.20 16.80
C LYS A 108 -2.53 -0.13 17.56
N GLY A 109 -2.84 -1.40 17.80
CA GLY A 109 -4.08 -1.82 18.47
C GLY A 109 -5.35 -1.51 17.67
N VAL A 110 -5.24 -1.32 16.34
CA VAL A 110 -6.38 -1.06 15.46
C VAL A 110 -7.18 -2.34 15.21
N ILE A 111 -6.50 -3.49 15.17
CA ILE A 111 -7.08 -4.82 15.07
C ILE A 111 -6.34 -5.76 16.02
N ALA A 112 -7.02 -6.83 16.46
CA ALA A 112 -6.39 -7.89 17.22
C ALA A 112 -5.49 -8.76 16.33
N PHE A 113 -4.53 -9.46 16.95
CA PHE A 113 -3.62 -10.35 16.23
C PHE A 113 -4.38 -11.48 15.50
N ASP A 114 -5.39 -12.06 16.15
CA ASP A 114 -6.22 -13.12 15.55
C ASP A 114 -6.99 -12.64 14.32
N GLU A 115 -7.47 -11.39 14.33
CA GLU A 115 -8.13 -10.76 13.16
C GLU A 115 -7.15 -10.60 11.99
N ALA A 116 -5.88 -10.29 12.27
CA ALA A 116 -4.83 -10.24 11.27
C ALA A 116 -4.51 -11.63 10.70
N CYS A 117 -4.42 -12.66 11.53
CA CYS A 117 -4.28 -14.05 11.09
C CYS A 117 -5.42 -14.47 10.15
N GLN A 118 -6.67 -14.19 10.53
CA GLN A 118 -7.85 -14.49 9.70
C GLN A 118 -7.79 -13.74 8.37
N SER A 119 -7.45 -12.45 8.39
CA SER A 119 -7.29 -11.62 7.20
C SER A 119 -6.21 -12.18 6.27
N TRP A 120 -5.09 -12.64 6.82
CA TRP A 120 -4.00 -13.28 6.07
C TRP A 120 -4.45 -14.57 5.39
N SER A 121 -5.16 -15.44 6.12
CA SER A 121 -5.73 -16.68 5.58
C SER A 121 -6.72 -16.42 4.45
N VAL A 122 -7.57 -15.39 4.58
CA VAL A 122 -8.50 -14.97 3.50
C VAL A 122 -7.74 -14.43 2.28
N MET A 123 -6.62 -13.74 2.47
CA MET A 123 -5.79 -13.30 1.35
C MET A 123 -5.15 -14.47 0.61
N LEU A 124 -4.65 -15.48 1.34
CA LEU A 124 -4.09 -16.70 0.76
C LEU A 124 -5.14 -17.53 0.00
N SER A 125 -6.35 -17.68 0.55
CA SER A 125 -7.44 -18.40 -0.13
C SER A 125 -7.85 -17.72 -1.44
N LYS A 126 -7.72 -16.39 -1.50
CA LYS A 126 -7.89 -15.58 -2.73
C LYS A 126 -6.65 -15.54 -3.62
N LYS A 127 -5.66 -16.40 -3.37
CA LYS A 127 -4.41 -16.54 -4.14
C LYS A 127 -3.62 -15.24 -4.26
N ARG A 128 -3.68 -14.37 -3.23
CA ARG A 128 -2.82 -13.18 -3.16
C ARG A 128 -1.38 -13.62 -2.90
N LYS A 129 -0.42 -12.96 -3.57
CA LYS A 129 1.00 -13.18 -3.32
C LYS A 129 1.39 -12.48 -2.03
N LEU A 130 1.70 -13.27 -1.02
CA LEU A 130 2.20 -12.83 0.29
C LEU A 130 3.59 -13.42 0.53
N PRO A 131 4.41 -12.75 1.36
CA PRO A 131 5.79 -13.19 1.60
C PRO A 131 5.91 -14.43 2.49
N PHE A 132 4.89 -14.74 3.30
CA PHE A 132 4.89 -15.86 4.26
C PHE A 132 3.56 -16.63 4.22
N LYS A 133 3.59 -17.87 4.75
CA LYS A 133 2.40 -18.74 4.79
C LYS A 133 1.46 -18.36 5.93
N THR A 134 1.96 -17.71 6.97
CA THR A 134 1.13 -17.18 8.06
C THR A 134 1.51 -15.75 8.41
N PHE A 135 0.56 -15.04 9.03
CA PHE A 135 0.83 -13.72 9.58
C PHE A 135 1.82 -13.79 10.75
N ALA A 136 1.77 -14.85 11.58
CA ALA A 136 2.70 -15.04 12.68
C ALA A 136 4.16 -15.19 12.23
N GLU A 137 4.41 -15.96 11.17
CA GLU A 137 5.74 -16.05 10.55
C GLU A 137 6.23 -14.68 10.09
N TYR A 138 5.37 -13.92 9.42
CA TYR A 138 5.68 -12.56 8.98
C TYR A 138 5.98 -11.62 10.15
N SER A 139 5.17 -11.64 11.21
CA SER A 139 5.37 -10.82 12.41
C SER A 139 6.73 -11.10 13.06
N LYS A 140 7.06 -12.38 13.27
CA LYS A 140 8.34 -12.82 13.84
C LYS A 140 9.53 -12.37 12.97
N TYR A 141 9.39 -12.44 11.66
CA TYR A 141 10.40 -11.95 10.71
C TYR A 141 10.59 -10.42 10.78
N VAL A 142 9.51 -9.65 10.85
CA VAL A 142 9.61 -8.19 10.97
C VAL A 142 10.24 -7.80 12.30
N GLU A 143 9.87 -8.47 13.39
CA GLU A 143 10.44 -8.23 14.72
C GLU A 143 11.93 -8.55 14.80
N SER A 144 12.41 -9.55 14.06
CA SER A 144 13.84 -9.89 14.02
C SER A 144 14.69 -8.90 13.21
N MET A 145 14.06 -8.15 12.28
CA MET A 145 14.69 -7.10 11.48
C MET A 145 14.85 -5.76 12.20
N VAL A 146 14.09 -5.54 13.26
CA VAL A 146 14.13 -4.30 14.04
C VAL A 146 15.31 -4.34 15.01
N LYS A 147 16.23 -3.36 14.91
CA LYS A 147 17.42 -3.22 15.78
C LYS A 147 17.03 -3.25 17.27
N GLU A 148 17.91 -3.80 18.11
CA GLU A 148 17.71 -3.98 19.56
C GLU A 148 17.22 -2.74 20.31
N GLU A 149 17.56 -1.53 19.84
CA GLU A 149 17.13 -0.26 20.43
C GLU A 149 15.60 -0.06 20.46
N TRP A 150 14.84 -0.74 19.59
CA TRP A 150 13.36 -0.67 19.57
C TRP A 150 12.68 -1.83 20.34
N LYS A 151 13.43 -2.87 20.73
CA LYS A 151 12.90 -4.00 21.50
C LYS A 151 12.49 -3.58 22.92
N ASN A 152 13.18 -2.59 23.49
CA ASN A 152 12.94 -2.10 24.86
C ASN A 152 11.67 -1.23 25.01
N SER A 153 10.96 -0.91 23.92
CA SER A 153 9.66 -0.22 23.96
C SER A 153 8.47 -1.11 23.54
N ALA A 154 8.70 -2.40 23.28
CA ALA A 154 7.67 -3.32 22.83
C ALA A 154 7.44 -4.42 23.88
N ILE A 155 6.24 -4.43 24.47
CA ILE A 155 5.71 -5.53 25.29
C ILE A 155 5.83 -6.81 24.47
N GLY A 156 6.62 -7.76 24.97
CA GLY A 156 6.75 -9.10 24.40
C GLY A 156 5.43 -9.84 24.52
N LEU A 157 4.66 -9.86 23.44
CA LEU A 157 3.48 -10.69 23.28
C LEU A 157 3.85 -11.79 22.29
N PHE A 158 3.91 -13.02 22.78
CA PHE A 158 3.98 -14.19 21.92
C PHE A 158 2.66 -14.29 21.17
N PHE A 159 2.71 -14.16 19.86
CA PHE A 159 1.54 -14.24 19.00
C PHE A 159 1.65 -15.44 18.06
N ASP A 160 0.76 -16.41 18.25
CA ASP A 160 0.60 -17.56 17.36
C ASP A 160 -0.82 -17.53 16.78
N CYS A 161 -0.93 -17.77 15.47
CA CYS A 161 -2.23 -17.96 14.83
C CYS A 161 -2.76 -19.36 15.23
N LYS A 162 -3.89 -19.40 15.95
CA LYS A 162 -4.59 -20.66 16.29
C LYS A 162 -5.32 -21.25 15.08
#